data_AF-B5JN18-F1
#
_entry.id   AF-B5JN18-F1
#
_cell.length_a   1.000
_cell.length_b   1.000
_cell.length_c   1.000
_cell.angle_alpha   90.00
_cell.angle_beta   90.00
_cell.angle_gamma   90.00
#
_symmetry.space_group_name_H-M   'P 1'
#
loop_
_entity.id
_entity.type
_entity.pdbx_description
1 polymer ?
#
loop_
_entity_poly.entity_id
_entity_poly.type
_entity_poly.pdbx_seq_one_letter_code
_entity_poly.pdbx_strand_id
1 'polypeptide(L)' 'MHLGESPVRLAEAKAAGVVSVPALLIGESVFHVNFGASLEQLEA' A
#
# COMPACT_ATOMS: atom_id res chain seq x y z
N MET A 1 -2.07 8.96 -1.23
CA MET A 1 -0.80 8.44 -0.67
C MET A 1 0.01 7.90 -1.83
N HIS A 2 1.27 8.31 -2.01
CA HIS A 2 2.15 7.75 -3.03
C HIS A 2 3.31 7.03 -2.31
N LEU A 3 3.28 5.69 -2.32
CA LEU A 3 4.16 4.86 -1.49
C LEU A 3 5.57 4.73 -2.05
N GLY A 4 5.76 4.90 -3.36
CA GLY A 4 7.07 4.79 -4.01
C GLY A 4 8.07 5.90 -3.63
N GLU A 5 7.61 7.02 -3.07
CA GLU A 5 8.46 8.18 -2.74
C GLU A 5 8.65 8.37 -1.22
N SER A 6 8.04 7.54 -0.39
CA SER A 6 8.00 7.77 1.07
C SER A 6 8.04 6.46 1.86
N PRO A 7 9.23 5.92 2.15
CA PRO A 7 9.39 4.63 2.82
C PRO A 7 8.80 4.60 4.24
N VAL A 8 8.78 5.73 4.95
CA VAL A 8 8.12 5.86 6.27
C VAL A 8 6.64 5.49 6.21
N ARG A 9 5.99 5.77 5.08
CA ARG A 9 4.56 5.51 4.86
C ARG A 9 4.26 4.07 4.48
N LEU A 10 5.29 3.30 4.12
CA LEU A 10 5.16 1.88 3.81
C LEU A 10 4.79 1.07 5.05
N ALA A 11 5.37 1.42 6.21
CA ALA A 11 5.01 0.84 7.50
C ALA A 11 3.55 1.12 7.88
N GLU A 12 3.08 2.36 7.67
CA GLU A 12 1.68 2.74 7.91
C GLU A 12 0.73 1.98 6.98
N ALA A 13 1.07 1.83 5.70
CA ALA A 13 0.28 1.07 4.74
C ALA A 13 0.20 -0.42 5.11
N LYS A 14 1.32 -1.01 5.55
CA LYS A 14 1.37 -2.40 6.01
C LYS A 14 0.50 -2.61 7.26
N ALA A 15 0.56 -1.68 8.21
CA ALA A 15 -0.28 -1.69 9.41
C ALA A 15 -1.78 -1.54 9.08
N ALA A 16 -2.12 -0.78 8.02
CA ALA A 16 -3.48 -0.65 7.52
C ALA A 16 -3.97 -1.89 6.72
N GLY A 17 -3.12 -2.90 6.46
CA GLY A 17 -3.48 -4.11 5.72
C GLY A 17 -3.30 -4.00 4.20
N VAL A 18 -2.52 -3.03 3.71
CA VAL A 18 -2.18 -2.93 2.29
C VAL A 18 -1.19 -4.03 1.91
N VAL A 19 -1.52 -4.83 0.89
CA VAL A 19 -0.65 -5.89 0.36
C VAL A 19 -0.17 -5.61 -1.08
N SER A 20 -0.88 -4.75 -1.81
CA SER A 20 -0.50 -4.35 -3.17
C SER A 20 -0.89 -2.91 -3.48
N VAL A 21 -0.29 -2.33 -4.50
CA VAL A 21 -0.63 -1.03 -5.08
C VAL A 21 -1.01 -1.20 -6.56
N PRO A 22 -1.87 -0.33 -7.12
CA PRO A 22 -2.62 0.73 -6.44
C PRO A 22 -3.70 0.16 -5.49
N ALA A 23 -3.94 0.86 -4.38
CA ALA A 23 -4.96 0.52 -3.40
C ALA A 23 -5.64 1.78 -2.83
N LEU A 24 -6.89 1.61 -2.39
CA LEU A 24 -7.70 2.64 -1.75
C LEU A 24 -8.00 2.22 -0.31
N LEU A 25 -7.91 3.18 0.61
CA LEU A 25 -8.37 3.01 1.99
C LEU A 25 -9.69 3.79 2.13
N ILE A 26 -10.76 3.09 2.49
CA ILE A 26 -12.09 3.69 2.72
C ILE A 26 -12.54 3.25 4.11
N GLY A 27 -12.51 4.19 5.06
CA GLY A 27 -12.64 3.85 6.48
C GLY A 27 -11.47 2.98 6.92
N GLU A 28 -11.77 1.83 7.52
CA GLU A 28 -10.79 0.82 7.96
C GLU A 28 -10.58 -0.30 6.92
N SER A 29 -11.24 -0.22 5.77
CA SER A 29 -11.17 -1.25 4.72
C SER A 29 -10.23 -0.85 3.60
N VAL A 30 -9.35 -1.78 3.22
CA VAL A 30 -8.43 -1.64 2.09
C VAL A 30 -9.00 -2.34 0.86
N PHE A 31 -8.95 -1.65 -0.28
CA PHE A 31 -9.37 -2.15 -1.58
C PHE A 31 -8.19 -2.11 -2.55
N HIS A 32 -7.71 -3.27 -2.95
CA HIS A 32 -6.66 -3.39 -3.97
C HIS A 32 -7.28 -3.26 -5.36
N VAL A 33 -6.74 -2.36 -6.18
CA VAL A 33 -7.23 -2.13 -7.53
C VAL A 33 -6.27 -2.82 -8.50
N ASN A 34 -6.78 -3.84 -9.19
CA ASN A 34 -6.09 -4.53 -10.28
C ASN A 34 -4.68 -5.08 -9.96
N PHE A 35 -4.34 -5.28 -8.67
CA PHE A 35 -3.08 -5.85 -8.17
C PHE A 35 -1.85 -5.53 -9.04
N GLY A 36 -1.41 -4.26 -9.04
CA GLY A 36 -0.30 -3.82 -9.91
C GLY A 36 1.07 -4.29 -9.44
N ALA A 37 1.46 -3.93 -8.21
CA ALA A 37 2.71 -4.33 -7.57
C ALA A 37 2.46 -4.73 -6.11
N SER A 38 3.14 -5.74 -5.61
CA SER A 38 3.09 -6.08 -4.18
C SER A 38 3.76 -4.99 -3.36
N LEU A 39 3.31 -4.80 -2.11
CA LEU A 39 3.91 -3.81 -1.21
C LEU A 39 5.40 -4.14 -0.95
N GLU A 40 5.76 -5.42 -0.95
CA GLU A 40 7.14 -5.90 -0.78
C GLU A 40 8.07 -5.44 -1.91
N GLN A 41 7.56 -5.28 -3.14
CA GLN A 41 8.35 -4.75 -4.26
C GLN A 41 8.77 -3.28 -4.06
N LEU A 42 8.14 -2.57 -3.13
CA LEU A 42 8.49 -1.19 -2.77
C LEU A 42 9.49 -1.13 -1.60
N GLU A 43 9.78 -2.26 -0.95
CA GLU A 43 10.79 -2.38 0.12
C GLU A 43 12.22 -2.61 -0.42
N ALA A 44 12.36 -2.97 -1.71
CA ALA A 44 13.60 -3.30 -2.39
C ALA A 44 14.25 -2.09 -3.08
#